data_AF-A0A147BK41-F1
#
_entry.id   AF-A0A147BK41-F1
#
_cell.length_a   1.000
_cell.length_b   1.000
_cell.length_c   1.000
_cell.angle_alpha   90.00
_cell.angle_beta   90.00
_cell.angle_gamma   90.00
#
_symmetry.space_group_name_H-M   'P 1'
#
loop_
_entity.id
_entity.type
_entity.pdbx_description
1 polymer ?
#
loop_
_entity_poly.entity_id
_entity_poly.type
_entity_poly.pdbx_seq_one_letter_code
_entity_poly.pdbx_strand_id
1 'polypeptide(L)'
;RMNVQKLHRVFAVFIWSSTWERSARTNLFRSVRSGGLGLSHLFIRQIVSRFMFLRDQRDAFLRTVVQVRLQNALSEFIVSSFAGTGAAVRGYLREVFLSFQILKVRFSLDYLSTVPRKKLYRDLVDVLLPIPLYRSLYCEGPGLDVLKRVKKMPVKPNAKSFFFKLHCGVLPVKPWLEEKGIFVPWSTHCVLCKQPETVEHVFIYCWDAVFLWDILQRTLKKNFPITARGIRFLAIDNVNGVPYDMILLLGLHSLWKTRVGVNHADKTVRPAREYFIESVAGIREVFRAQPEQPDWLPILDDLVCLKEF
;
A
#
# COMPACT_ATOMS: atom_id res chain seq x y z
N ARG A 1 -8.49 9.58 24.48
CA ARG A 1 -8.95 9.23 23.11
C ARG A 1 -8.73 10.37 22.10
N MET A 2 -9.05 11.63 22.42
CA MET A 2 -8.87 12.79 21.52
C MET A 2 -7.42 13.03 21.05
N ASN A 3 -6.41 12.89 21.91
CA ASN A 3 -5.01 13.16 21.53
C ASN A 3 -4.44 12.14 20.54
N VAL A 4 -4.86 10.87 20.63
CA VAL A 4 -4.42 9.81 19.69
C VAL A 4 -4.99 10.05 18.29
N GLN A 5 -6.25 10.49 18.20
CA GLN A 5 -6.87 10.86 16.93
C GLN A 5 -6.21 12.09 16.30
N LYS A 6 -5.79 13.08 17.11
CA LYS A 6 -5.00 14.22 16.64
C LYS A 6 -3.64 13.78 16.08
N LEU A 7 -2.93 12.88 16.77
CA LEU A 7 -1.64 12.37 16.29
C LEU A 7 -1.77 11.60 14.97
N HIS A 8 -2.76 10.70 14.85
CA HIS A 8 -3.05 10.00 13.60
C HIS A 8 -3.43 10.97 12.47
N ARG A 9 -4.08 12.09 12.80
CA ARG A 9 -4.42 13.14 11.83
C ARG A 9 -3.16 13.87 11.34
N VAL A 10 -2.21 14.17 12.21
CA VAL A 10 -0.93 14.79 11.82
C VAL A 10 -0.15 13.90 10.85
N PHE A 11 0.01 12.60 11.15
CA PHE A 11 0.69 11.67 10.24
C PHE A 11 -0.03 11.53 8.89
N ALA A 12 -1.36 11.55 8.88
CA ALA A 12 -2.13 11.49 7.64
C ALA A 12 -2.07 12.79 6.83
N VAL A 13 -2.05 13.96 7.50
CA VAL A 13 -1.96 15.29 6.86
C VAL A 13 -0.56 15.52 6.26
N PHE A 14 0.50 15.10 6.96
CA PHE A 14 1.87 15.28 6.48
C PHE A 14 2.19 14.42 5.25
N ILE A 15 1.48 13.31 5.06
CA ILE A 15 1.70 12.40 3.93
C ILE A 15 0.92 12.85 2.68
N TRP A 16 -0.35 13.29 2.80
CA TRP A 16 -1.19 13.63 1.63
C TRP A 16 -2.17 14.77 1.91
N SER A 17 -1.73 16.01 1.69
CA SER A 17 -2.57 17.20 1.60
C SER A 17 -3.65 17.07 0.50
N SER A 18 -4.72 16.31 0.75
CA SER A 18 -5.85 16.10 -0.16
C SER A 18 -7.19 16.08 0.59
N THR A 19 -8.19 16.75 0.02
CA THR A 19 -9.52 17.01 0.62
C THR A 19 -10.63 16.11 0.10
N TRP A 20 -10.49 15.40 -1.02
CA TRP A 20 -11.66 14.81 -1.69
C TRP A 20 -11.55 13.38 -2.21
N GLU A 21 -10.70 12.58 -1.61
CA GLU A 21 -11.09 11.25 -1.17
C GLU A 21 -10.23 11.06 0.07
N ARG A 22 -10.83 10.94 1.26
CA ARG A 22 -10.03 10.47 2.39
C ARG A 22 -9.63 9.07 1.96
N SER A 23 -8.45 8.87 1.37
CA SER A 23 -7.74 7.60 1.45
C SER A 23 -7.94 7.20 2.89
N ALA A 24 -8.87 6.27 3.14
CA ALA A 24 -9.43 6.14 4.46
C ALA A 24 -8.20 5.91 5.33
N ARG A 25 -7.94 6.77 6.31
CA ARG A 25 -6.63 6.79 7.01
C ARG A 25 -6.25 5.40 7.52
N THR A 26 -7.28 4.57 7.69
CA THR A 26 -7.33 3.11 7.84
C THR A 26 -6.41 2.31 6.89
N ASN A 27 -6.34 2.64 5.59
CA ASN A 27 -5.51 1.95 4.59
C ASN A 27 -4.03 1.98 4.97
N LEU A 28 -3.54 3.09 5.54
CA LEU A 28 -2.15 3.23 5.96
C LEU A 28 -1.71 2.14 6.95
N PHE A 29 -2.64 1.71 7.81
CA PHE A 29 -2.36 0.77 8.89
C PHE A 29 -2.44 -0.70 8.45
N ARG A 30 -3.02 -0.98 7.28
CA ARG A 30 -3.00 -2.33 6.70
C ARG A 30 -1.59 -2.72 6.33
N SER A 31 -1.33 -4.02 6.26
CA SER A 31 -0.02 -4.52 5.83
C SER A 31 0.28 -4.11 4.38
N VAL A 32 1.56 -4.03 4.00
CA VAL A 32 1.98 -3.76 2.61
C VAL A 32 1.40 -4.79 1.65
N ARG A 33 1.31 -6.07 2.07
CA ARG A 33 0.66 -7.13 1.28
C ARG A 33 -0.83 -6.87 1.08
N SER A 34 -1.49 -6.23 2.06
CA SER A 34 -2.92 -5.94 2.07
C SER A 34 -3.27 -4.55 1.50
N GLY A 35 -2.33 -3.84 0.88
CA GLY A 35 -2.56 -2.53 0.26
C GLY A 35 -2.21 -1.33 1.16
N GLY A 36 -1.69 -1.56 2.36
CA GLY A 36 -1.32 -0.46 3.25
C GLY A 36 0.16 -0.10 3.21
N LEU A 37 0.55 0.73 4.17
CA LEU A 37 1.96 1.07 4.43
C LEU A 37 2.52 0.32 5.64
N GLY A 38 1.69 -0.47 6.33
CA GLY A 38 2.06 -1.17 7.56
C GLY A 38 2.25 -0.23 8.75
N LEU A 39 1.65 0.98 8.72
CA LEU A 39 1.73 1.89 9.84
C LEU A 39 1.07 1.30 11.09
N SER A 40 1.52 1.77 12.24
CA SER A 40 1.02 1.29 13.53
C SER A 40 -0.16 2.10 14.00
N HIS A 41 -1.31 1.44 14.21
CA HIS A 41 -2.50 2.08 14.75
C HIS A 41 -2.45 2.03 16.28
N LEU A 42 -2.13 3.18 16.92
CA LEU A 42 -1.87 3.24 18.36
C LEU A 42 -3.03 2.72 19.20
N PHE A 43 -4.27 3.05 18.83
CA PHE A 43 -5.45 2.57 19.56
C PHE A 43 -5.63 1.05 19.48
N ILE A 44 -5.34 0.43 18.32
CA ILE A 44 -5.43 -1.02 18.16
C ILE A 44 -4.30 -1.69 18.95
N ARG A 45 -3.09 -1.11 18.92
CA ARG A 45 -1.98 -1.56 19.76
C ARG A 45 -2.33 -1.51 21.25
N GLN A 46 -3.00 -0.46 21.70
CA GLN A 46 -3.44 -0.34 23.09
C GLN A 46 -4.47 -1.41 23.47
N ILE A 47 -5.47 -1.70 22.60
CA ILE A 47 -6.43 -2.79 22.83
C ILE A 47 -5.70 -4.11 23.00
N VAL A 48 -4.81 -4.45 22.05
CA VAL A 48 -4.04 -5.69 22.07
C VAL A 48 -3.14 -5.75 23.30
N SER A 49 -2.44 -4.67 23.64
CA SER A 49 -1.56 -4.63 24.81
C SER A 49 -2.31 -4.84 26.12
N ARG A 50 -3.48 -4.21 26.28
CA ARG A 50 -4.32 -4.34 27.49
C ARG A 50 -4.92 -5.74 27.60
N PHE A 51 -5.32 -6.35 26.49
CA PHE A 51 -5.78 -7.73 26.49
C PHE A 51 -4.64 -8.72 26.81
N MET A 52 -3.44 -8.50 26.26
CA MET A 52 -2.28 -9.33 26.59
C MET A 52 -1.87 -9.17 28.05
N PHE A 53 -2.03 -7.97 28.63
CA PHE A 53 -1.90 -7.76 30.07
C PHE A 53 -2.91 -8.59 30.86
N LEU A 54 -4.17 -8.68 30.42
CA LEU A 54 -5.20 -9.49 31.09
C LEU A 54 -4.88 -10.99 31.03
N ARG A 55 -4.48 -11.49 29.86
CA ARG A 55 -4.29 -12.92 29.60
C ARG A 55 -2.95 -13.46 30.10
N ASP A 56 -1.87 -12.73 29.85
CA ASP A 56 -0.50 -13.22 30.03
C ASP A 56 0.14 -12.74 31.34
N GLN A 57 -0.67 -12.32 32.34
CA GLN A 57 -0.12 -11.73 33.55
C GLN A 57 0.59 -12.76 34.43
N ARG A 58 1.89 -12.55 34.66
CA ARG A 58 2.73 -13.45 35.47
C ARG A 58 2.94 -12.97 36.89
N ASP A 59 2.86 -11.66 37.11
CA ASP A 59 3.03 -11.09 38.44
C ASP A 59 1.87 -11.53 39.36
N ALA A 60 2.22 -12.13 40.49
CA ALA A 60 1.26 -12.73 41.40
C ALA A 60 0.28 -11.69 41.96
N PHE A 61 0.81 -10.53 42.38
CA PHE A 61 0.01 -9.44 42.93
C PHE A 61 -0.98 -8.90 41.88
N LEU A 62 -0.50 -8.56 40.69
CA LEU A 62 -1.34 -8.00 39.63
C LEU A 62 -2.39 -9.01 39.14
N ARG A 63 -2.08 -10.31 39.11
CA ARG A 63 -3.04 -11.36 38.80
C ARG A 63 -4.15 -11.44 39.85
N THR A 64 -3.83 -11.37 41.14
CA THR A 64 -4.84 -11.31 42.21
C THR A 64 -5.70 -10.06 42.10
N VAL A 65 -5.09 -8.90 41.82
CA VAL A 65 -5.84 -7.64 41.59
C VAL A 65 -6.83 -7.79 40.43
N VAL A 66 -6.38 -8.37 39.31
CA VAL A 66 -7.24 -8.66 38.15
C VAL A 66 -8.38 -9.60 38.53
N GLN A 67 -8.09 -10.71 39.21
CA GLN A 67 -9.10 -11.69 39.62
C GLN A 67 -10.16 -11.06 40.52
N VAL A 68 -9.75 -10.41 41.61
CA VAL A 68 -10.69 -9.81 42.59
C VAL A 68 -11.52 -8.68 41.98
N ARG A 69 -10.92 -7.84 41.12
CA ARG A 69 -11.58 -6.64 40.58
C ARG A 69 -12.38 -6.89 39.31
N LEU A 70 -12.04 -7.91 38.53
CA LEU A 70 -12.70 -8.19 37.24
C LEU A 70 -13.52 -9.47 37.23
N GLN A 71 -13.46 -10.34 38.25
CA GLN A 71 -14.25 -11.61 38.30
C GLN A 71 -15.73 -11.44 37.97
N ASN A 72 -16.39 -10.42 38.52
CA ASN A 72 -17.82 -10.21 38.33
C ASN A 72 -18.12 -9.64 36.94
N ALA A 73 -17.18 -8.90 36.35
CA ALA A 73 -17.34 -8.27 35.05
C ALA A 73 -16.94 -9.19 33.89
N LEU A 74 -16.05 -10.16 34.13
CA LEU A 74 -15.47 -11.07 33.14
C LEU A 74 -15.51 -12.53 33.63
N SER A 75 -16.65 -12.96 34.19
CA SER A 75 -16.82 -14.31 34.76
C SER A 75 -16.60 -15.43 33.74
N GLU A 76 -16.83 -15.15 32.47
CA GLU A 76 -16.59 -16.03 31.33
C GLU A 76 -15.12 -16.22 30.96
N PHE A 77 -14.22 -15.39 31.49
CA PHE A 77 -12.79 -15.44 31.19
C PHE A 77 -11.92 -15.59 32.44
N ILE A 78 -12.39 -15.09 33.58
CA ILE A 78 -11.69 -15.14 34.87
C ILE A 78 -12.45 -16.08 35.80
N VAL A 79 -11.81 -17.18 36.15
CA VAL A 79 -12.27 -18.06 37.22
C VAL A 79 -11.64 -17.59 38.53
N SER A 80 -12.47 -17.31 39.53
CA SER A 80 -12.07 -16.87 40.87
C SER A 80 -12.95 -17.54 41.91
N SER A 81 -12.36 -17.96 43.03
CA SER A 81 -13.07 -18.52 44.19
C SER A 81 -13.46 -17.44 45.22
N PHE A 82 -13.16 -16.17 44.96
CA PHE A 82 -13.43 -15.07 45.89
C PHE A 82 -14.92 -14.64 45.86
N ALA A 83 -15.61 -14.79 46.99
CA ALA A 83 -17.06 -14.56 47.12
C ALA A 83 -17.46 -13.12 47.55
N GLY A 84 -16.57 -12.13 47.41
CA GLY A 84 -16.85 -10.75 47.80
C GLY A 84 -17.62 -9.94 46.75
N THR A 85 -18.37 -8.93 47.20
CA THR A 85 -19.04 -7.95 46.32
C THR A 85 -17.99 -7.15 45.54
N GLY A 86 -17.99 -7.33 44.21
CA GLY A 86 -16.97 -6.77 43.32
C GLY A 86 -16.95 -5.25 43.37
N ALA A 87 -15.79 -4.67 43.66
CA ALA A 87 -15.59 -3.24 43.56
C ALA A 87 -15.74 -2.75 42.10
N ALA A 88 -16.28 -1.55 41.92
CA ALA A 88 -16.48 -0.97 40.59
C ALA A 88 -15.19 -0.97 39.75
N VAL A 89 -15.29 -1.41 38.50
CA VAL A 89 -14.17 -1.44 37.55
C VAL A 89 -13.81 -0.01 37.14
N ARG A 90 -12.69 0.51 37.65
CA ARG A 90 -12.22 1.90 37.45
C ARG A 90 -10.79 1.94 36.92
N GLY A 91 -10.39 3.13 36.45
CA GLY A 91 -9.02 3.40 35.99
C GLY A 91 -8.57 2.46 34.87
N TYR A 92 -7.33 1.97 34.94
CA TYR A 92 -6.74 1.10 33.94
C TYR A 92 -7.52 -0.22 33.74
N LEU A 93 -8.05 -0.81 34.82
CA LEU A 93 -8.83 -2.06 34.72
C LEU A 93 -10.12 -1.87 33.91
N ARG A 94 -10.70 -0.66 33.90
CA ARG A 94 -11.84 -0.33 33.02
C ARG A 94 -11.42 -0.35 31.56
N GLU A 95 -10.23 0.13 31.24
CA GLU A 95 -9.72 0.08 29.87
C GLU A 95 -9.40 -1.35 29.42
N VAL A 96 -8.92 -2.19 30.32
CA VAL A 96 -8.70 -3.62 30.10
C VAL A 96 -10.03 -4.32 29.80
N PHE A 97 -11.03 -4.11 30.66
CA PHE A 97 -12.40 -4.62 30.45
C PHE A 97 -12.96 -4.20 29.08
N LEU A 98 -12.90 -2.90 28.75
CA LEU A 98 -13.39 -2.40 27.46
C LEU A 98 -12.62 -2.99 26.27
N SER A 99 -11.32 -3.21 26.41
CA SER A 99 -10.50 -3.82 25.35
C SER A 99 -10.90 -5.28 25.13
N PHE A 100 -11.17 -6.02 26.21
CA PHE A 100 -11.70 -7.38 26.13
C PHE A 100 -13.07 -7.41 25.45
N GLN A 101 -14.00 -6.54 25.83
CA GLN A 101 -15.34 -6.49 25.20
C GLN A 101 -15.27 -6.21 23.69
N ILE A 102 -14.37 -5.31 23.25
CA ILE A 102 -14.14 -5.07 21.82
C ILE A 102 -13.66 -6.34 21.10
N LEU A 103 -12.77 -7.12 21.74
CA LEU A 103 -12.20 -8.34 21.16
C LEU A 103 -13.20 -9.49 21.14
N LYS A 104 -13.94 -9.70 22.23
CA LYS A 104 -14.93 -10.77 22.38
C LYS A 104 -16.02 -10.72 21.32
N VAL A 105 -16.46 -9.52 20.95
CA VAL A 105 -17.47 -9.35 19.89
C VAL A 105 -16.95 -9.79 18.51
N ARG A 106 -15.63 -9.87 18.32
CA ARG A 106 -14.98 -10.09 17.02
C ARG A 106 -14.27 -11.43 16.88
N PHE A 107 -13.90 -12.05 18.00
CA PHE A 107 -13.11 -13.27 18.03
C PHE A 107 -13.65 -14.23 19.08
N SER A 108 -13.56 -15.54 18.81
CA SER A 108 -13.89 -16.56 19.80
C SER A 108 -12.89 -16.54 20.96
N LEU A 109 -13.34 -17.01 22.14
CA LEU A 109 -12.50 -17.11 23.32
C LEU A 109 -11.33 -18.08 23.11
N ASP A 110 -11.54 -19.18 22.38
CA ASP A 110 -10.49 -20.14 22.04
C ASP A 110 -9.37 -19.55 21.18
N TYR A 111 -9.74 -18.65 20.25
CA TYR A 111 -8.76 -17.91 19.48
C TYR A 111 -8.02 -16.92 20.39
N LEU A 112 -8.74 -16.18 21.23
CA LEU A 112 -8.16 -15.18 22.12
C LEU A 112 -7.22 -15.77 23.18
N SER A 113 -7.46 -17.00 23.63
CA SER A 113 -6.62 -17.69 24.61
C SER A 113 -5.25 -18.09 24.03
N THR A 114 -5.18 -18.41 22.73
CA THR A 114 -3.97 -18.99 22.10
C THR A 114 -3.20 -18.01 21.21
N VAL A 115 -3.86 -16.98 20.66
CA VAL A 115 -3.27 -16.11 19.64
C VAL A 115 -2.04 -15.32 20.13
N PRO A 116 -0.93 -15.26 19.37
CA PRO A 116 0.21 -14.41 19.73
C PRO A 116 -0.09 -12.93 19.47
N ARG A 117 0.50 -12.03 20.28
CA ARG A 117 0.33 -10.56 20.21
C ARG A 117 0.38 -9.98 18.79
N LYS A 118 1.38 -10.39 18.00
CA LYS A 118 1.58 -9.90 16.63
C LYS A 118 0.44 -10.33 15.68
N LYS A 119 -0.09 -11.54 15.84
CA LYS A 119 -1.20 -12.06 15.03
C LYS A 119 -2.50 -11.37 15.41
N LEU A 120 -2.81 -11.27 16.70
CA LEU A 120 -4.00 -10.57 17.18
C LEU A 120 -4.08 -9.12 16.68
N TYR A 121 -2.95 -8.40 16.68
CA TYR A 121 -2.90 -7.05 16.13
C TYR A 121 -3.25 -7.00 14.63
N ARG A 122 -2.69 -7.90 13.81
CA ARG A 122 -2.96 -7.93 12.37
C ARG A 122 -4.43 -8.28 12.10
N ASP A 123 -4.94 -9.30 12.78
CA ASP A 123 -6.29 -9.79 12.57
C ASP A 123 -7.31 -8.73 13.03
N LEU A 124 -7.04 -8.04 14.14
CA LEU A 124 -7.87 -6.91 14.60
C LEU A 124 -7.81 -5.70 13.65
N VAL A 125 -6.66 -5.42 13.04
CA VAL A 125 -6.55 -4.41 11.97
C VAL A 125 -7.43 -4.78 10.78
N ASP A 126 -7.38 -6.04 10.33
CA ASP A 126 -8.16 -6.48 9.17
C ASP A 126 -9.67 -6.49 9.44
N VAL A 127 -10.11 -6.77 10.67
CA VAL A 127 -11.53 -6.71 11.07
C VAL A 127 -12.04 -5.27 11.23
N LEU A 128 -11.22 -4.38 11.80
CA LEU A 128 -11.65 -3.00 12.10
C LEU A 128 -11.54 -2.05 10.91
N LEU A 129 -10.64 -2.33 9.97
CA LEU A 129 -10.31 -1.42 8.89
C LEU A 129 -10.83 -1.98 7.56
N PRO A 130 -11.65 -1.22 6.81
CA PRO A 130 -12.22 -1.71 5.56
C PRO A 130 -11.13 -2.03 4.52
N ILE A 131 -11.50 -2.81 3.51
CA ILE A 131 -10.67 -3.02 2.33
C ILE A 131 -10.54 -1.69 1.57
N PRO A 132 -9.32 -1.29 1.16
CA PRO A 132 -9.16 -0.10 0.34
C PRO A 132 -10.00 -0.18 -0.95
N LEU A 133 -10.69 0.90 -1.33
CA LEU A 133 -11.59 0.91 -2.50
C LEU A 133 -10.88 0.53 -3.81
N TYR A 134 -9.65 1.01 -4.01
CA TYR A 134 -8.86 0.64 -5.20
C TYR A 134 -8.53 -0.88 -5.27
N ARG A 135 -8.71 -1.62 -4.16
CA ARG A 135 -8.62 -3.09 -4.12
C ARG A 135 -9.97 -3.78 -4.20
N SER A 136 -11.06 -3.15 -3.76
CA SER A 136 -12.39 -3.77 -3.81
C SER A 136 -12.84 -4.03 -5.25
N LEU A 137 -12.42 -3.19 -6.20
CA LEU A 137 -12.70 -3.37 -7.63
C LEU A 137 -12.07 -4.65 -8.23
N TYR A 138 -11.00 -5.18 -7.61
CA TYR A 138 -10.23 -6.32 -8.13
C TYR A 138 -9.82 -7.28 -7.01
N CYS A 139 -10.71 -7.53 -6.05
CA CYS A 139 -10.42 -8.27 -4.82
C CYS A 139 -10.03 -9.74 -5.04
N GLU A 140 -10.46 -10.36 -6.14
CA GLU A 140 -10.23 -11.79 -6.44
C GLU A 140 -9.18 -12.02 -7.53
N GLY A 141 -8.50 -10.96 -7.94
CA GLY A 141 -7.57 -11.00 -9.06
C GLY A 141 -6.13 -11.41 -8.69
N PRO A 142 -5.34 -12.04 -9.59
CA PRO A 142 -3.89 -12.11 -9.42
C PRO A 142 -3.24 -10.73 -9.25
N GLY A 143 -2.09 -10.71 -8.55
CA GLY A 143 -1.25 -9.52 -8.36
C GLY A 143 -1.51 -8.74 -7.06
N LEU A 144 -2.31 -9.23 -6.11
CA LEU A 144 -2.61 -8.51 -4.86
C LEU A 144 -1.37 -8.22 -3.99
N ASP A 145 -0.27 -8.94 -4.17
CA ASP A 145 1.01 -8.70 -3.50
C ASP A 145 1.89 -7.64 -4.20
N VAL A 146 1.37 -6.92 -5.20
CA VAL A 146 2.14 -5.98 -6.03
C VAL A 146 2.95 -4.95 -5.22
N LEU A 147 2.38 -4.34 -4.18
CA LEU A 147 3.12 -3.39 -3.35
C LEU A 147 4.30 -4.04 -2.61
N LYS A 148 4.17 -5.33 -2.23
CA LYS A 148 5.27 -6.11 -1.65
C LYS A 148 6.34 -6.38 -2.71
N ARG A 149 5.96 -6.70 -3.94
CA ARG A 149 6.91 -6.91 -5.07
C ARG A 149 7.65 -5.61 -5.39
N VAL A 150 6.92 -4.52 -5.67
CA VAL A 150 7.48 -3.21 -6.00
C VAL A 150 8.40 -2.66 -4.91
N LYS A 151 8.07 -2.90 -3.62
CA LYS A 151 8.95 -2.52 -2.52
C LYS A 151 10.33 -3.20 -2.63
N LYS A 152 10.38 -4.47 -3.06
CA LYS A 152 11.61 -5.26 -3.20
C LYS A 152 12.36 -5.00 -4.51
N MET A 153 11.71 -4.47 -5.55
CA MET A 153 12.36 -4.21 -6.84
C MET A 153 13.55 -3.24 -6.69
N PRO A 154 14.66 -3.46 -7.41
CA PRO A 154 15.85 -2.60 -7.40
C PRO A 154 15.67 -1.36 -8.29
N VAL A 155 14.54 -0.66 -8.14
CA VAL A 155 14.22 0.57 -8.89
C VAL A 155 14.38 1.81 -8.02
N LYS A 156 14.60 2.98 -8.66
CA LYS A 156 14.72 4.27 -7.98
C LYS A 156 13.50 4.54 -7.06
N PRO A 157 13.68 5.17 -5.87
CA PRO A 157 12.57 5.42 -4.94
C PRO A 157 11.41 6.25 -5.51
N ASN A 158 11.69 7.14 -6.47
CA ASN A 158 10.66 7.91 -7.16
C ASN A 158 9.71 7.03 -7.98
N ALA A 159 10.20 5.98 -8.65
CA ALA A 159 9.39 5.01 -9.38
C ALA A 159 8.46 4.23 -8.45
N LYS A 160 8.95 3.84 -7.25
CA LYS A 160 8.13 3.18 -6.22
C LYS A 160 7.02 4.10 -5.71
N SER A 161 7.35 5.37 -5.47
CA SER A 161 6.40 6.39 -5.01
C SER A 161 5.34 6.70 -6.06
N PHE A 162 5.77 6.83 -7.32
CA PHE A 162 4.88 6.93 -8.48
C PHE A 162 3.91 5.75 -8.54
N PHE A 163 4.43 4.53 -8.49
CA PHE A 163 3.60 3.33 -8.60
C PHE A 163 2.61 3.21 -7.46
N PHE A 164 3.01 3.55 -6.24
CA PHE A 164 2.08 3.57 -5.11
C PHE A 164 0.89 4.51 -5.39
N LYS A 165 1.15 5.71 -5.94
CA LYS A 165 0.09 6.65 -6.31
C LYS A 165 -0.81 6.10 -7.42
N LEU A 166 -0.22 5.47 -8.45
CA LEU A 166 -0.96 4.82 -9.54
C LEU A 166 -1.86 3.69 -9.01
N HIS A 167 -1.31 2.78 -8.20
CA HIS A 167 -2.02 1.65 -7.61
C HIS A 167 -3.18 2.11 -6.72
N CYS A 168 -2.98 3.16 -5.93
CA CYS A 168 -3.99 3.68 -5.02
C CYS A 168 -5.01 4.62 -5.67
N GLY A 169 -4.90 4.92 -6.97
CA GLY A 169 -5.84 5.82 -7.65
C GLY A 169 -5.68 7.30 -7.27
N VAL A 170 -4.50 7.69 -6.79
CA VAL A 170 -4.18 9.07 -6.33
C VAL A 170 -3.10 9.72 -7.20
N LEU A 171 -2.93 9.24 -8.43
CA LEU A 171 -2.01 9.84 -9.38
C LEU A 171 -2.61 11.17 -9.88
N PRO A 172 -1.88 12.30 -9.81
CA PRO A 172 -2.42 13.63 -10.05
C PRO A 172 -2.53 13.93 -11.56
N VAL A 173 -3.35 13.17 -12.27
CA VAL A 173 -3.71 13.46 -13.65
C VAL A 173 -4.68 14.64 -13.72
N LYS A 174 -4.79 15.32 -14.88
CA LYS A 174 -5.55 16.58 -14.96
C LYS A 174 -7.03 16.46 -14.54
N PRO A 175 -7.82 15.47 -15.02
CA PRO A 175 -9.20 15.31 -14.56
C PRO A 175 -9.28 15.05 -13.05
N TRP A 176 -8.34 14.28 -12.51
CA TRP A 176 -8.26 14.03 -11.07
C TRP A 176 -7.97 15.34 -10.31
N LEU A 177 -7.08 16.20 -10.79
CA LEU A 177 -6.80 17.50 -10.15
C LEU A 177 -8.03 18.41 -10.14
N GLU A 178 -8.74 18.50 -11.27
CA GLU A 178 -9.98 19.27 -11.41
C GLU A 178 -11.07 18.75 -10.45
N GLU A 179 -11.27 17.43 -10.38
CA GLU A 179 -12.18 16.80 -9.42
C GLU A 179 -11.84 17.10 -7.95
N LYS A 180 -10.57 17.41 -7.64
CA LYS A 180 -10.14 17.83 -6.28
C LYS A 180 -10.23 19.33 -6.05
N GLY A 181 -10.74 20.10 -7.02
CA GLY A 181 -10.76 21.56 -6.98
C GLY A 181 -9.37 22.19 -7.04
N ILE A 182 -8.36 21.46 -7.53
CA ILE A 182 -7.04 22.00 -7.79
C ILE A 182 -7.08 22.65 -9.17
N PHE A 183 -6.61 23.89 -9.25
CA PHE A 183 -6.56 24.62 -10.51
C PHE A 183 -5.71 23.86 -11.54
N VAL A 184 -6.30 23.56 -12.70
CA VAL A 184 -5.63 22.95 -13.84
C VAL A 184 -5.53 23.99 -14.96
N PRO A 185 -4.32 24.43 -15.34
CA PRO A 185 -4.16 25.37 -16.44
C PRO A 185 -4.69 24.81 -17.77
N TRP A 186 -5.27 25.70 -18.57
CA TRP A 186 -5.73 25.47 -19.96
C TRP A 186 -6.91 24.51 -20.11
N SER A 187 -6.70 23.21 -19.88
CA SER A 187 -7.66 22.15 -20.18
C SER A 187 -7.26 20.86 -19.48
N THR A 188 -8.25 20.05 -19.11
CA THR A 188 -8.06 18.68 -18.61
C THR A 188 -7.76 17.66 -19.71
N HIS A 189 -7.73 18.09 -20.97
CA HIS A 189 -7.42 17.24 -22.11
C HIS A 189 -5.91 17.09 -22.32
N CYS A 190 -5.55 15.94 -22.87
CA CYS A 190 -4.21 15.62 -23.34
C CYS A 190 -3.83 16.54 -24.51
N VAL A 191 -2.62 17.07 -24.46
CA VAL A 191 -2.10 17.99 -25.50
C VAL A 191 -2.02 17.31 -26.86
N LEU A 192 -1.70 16.01 -26.89
CA LEU A 192 -1.50 15.22 -28.11
C LEU A 192 -2.82 14.72 -28.70
N CYS A 193 -3.66 14.09 -27.89
CA CYS A 193 -4.85 13.38 -28.37
C CYS A 193 -6.15 14.18 -28.24
N LYS A 194 -6.14 15.33 -27.55
CA LYS A 194 -7.30 16.18 -27.27
C LYS A 194 -8.46 15.48 -26.53
N GLN A 195 -8.19 14.34 -25.88
CA GLN A 195 -9.12 13.59 -25.03
C GLN A 195 -8.83 13.86 -23.54
N PRO A 196 -9.79 13.67 -22.62
CA PRO A 196 -9.55 13.78 -21.19
C PRO A 196 -8.33 12.98 -20.73
N GLU A 197 -7.40 13.64 -20.05
CA GLU A 197 -6.10 13.04 -19.65
C GLU A 197 -6.28 12.13 -18.42
N THR A 198 -7.06 11.07 -18.53
CA THR A 198 -7.27 10.08 -17.46
C THR A 198 -6.05 9.16 -17.30
N VAL A 199 -6.01 8.36 -16.23
CA VAL A 199 -4.95 7.34 -16.02
C VAL A 199 -4.91 6.37 -17.20
N GLU A 200 -6.07 5.86 -17.62
CA GLU A 200 -6.20 4.97 -18.76
C GLU A 200 -5.74 5.67 -20.05
N HIS A 201 -6.11 6.94 -20.27
CA HIS A 201 -5.62 7.67 -21.43
C HIS A 201 -4.09 7.77 -21.43
N VAL A 202 -3.49 8.25 -20.33
CA VAL A 202 -2.04 8.48 -20.24
C VAL A 202 -1.21 7.23 -20.45
N PHE A 203 -1.64 6.09 -19.89
CA PHE A 203 -0.82 4.86 -19.89
C PHE A 203 -1.25 3.80 -20.89
N ILE A 204 -2.43 3.90 -21.50
CA ILE A 204 -2.96 2.85 -22.40
C ILE A 204 -3.24 3.44 -23.78
N TYR A 205 -4.05 4.51 -23.84
CA TYR A 205 -4.64 4.96 -25.10
C TYR A 205 -3.91 6.11 -25.80
N CYS A 206 -3.06 6.84 -25.10
CA CYS A 206 -2.33 7.96 -25.69
C CYS A 206 -1.25 7.46 -26.66
N TRP A 207 -1.00 8.20 -27.74
CA TRP A 207 -0.01 7.84 -28.77
C TRP A 207 1.36 7.47 -28.18
N ASP A 208 1.91 8.28 -27.28
CA ASP A 208 3.21 7.96 -26.63
C ASP A 208 3.20 6.60 -25.91
N ALA A 209 2.08 6.24 -25.28
CA ALA A 209 1.94 4.98 -24.58
C ALA A 209 1.84 3.82 -25.57
N VAL A 210 1.00 3.96 -26.60
CA VAL A 210 0.83 2.94 -27.65
C VAL A 210 2.16 2.63 -28.33
N PHE A 211 2.92 3.65 -28.73
CA PHE A 211 4.22 3.46 -29.38
C PHE A 211 5.26 2.83 -28.45
N LEU A 212 5.34 3.26 -27.18
CA LEU A 212 6.28 2.67 -26.22
C LEU A 212 5.96 1.20 -25.97
N TRP A 213 4.68 0.86 -25.77
CA TRP A 213 4.28 -0.52 -25.49
C TRP A 213 4.49 -1.44 -26.68
N ASP A 214 4.12 -1.00 -27.89
CA ASP A 214 4.32 -1.79 -29.11
C ASP A 214 5.79 -2.19 -29.29
N ILE A 215 6.72 -1.26 -29.12
CA ILE A 215 8.14 -1.57 -29.23
C ILE A 215 8.64 -2.44 -28.09
N LEU A 216 8.25 -2.17 -26.84
CA LEU A 216 8.67 -3.01 -25.73
C LEU A 216 8.19 -4.46 -25.92
N GLN A 217 6.94 -4.64 -26.35
CA GLN A 217 6.38 -5.97 -26.59
C GLN A 217 7.07 -6.69 -27.76
N ARG A 218 7.41 -5.98 -28.85
CA ARG A 218 8.18 -6.54 -29.99
C ARG A 218 9.61 -6.88 -29.60
N THR A 219 10.29 -6.00 -28.87
CA THR A 219 11.68 -6.18 -28.43
C THR A 219 11.79 -7.38 -27.48
N LEU A 220 10.87 -7.50 -26.53
CA LEU A 220 10.88 -8.57 -25.53
C LEU A 220 10.17 -9.84 -25.97
N LYS A 221 9.49 -9.82 -27.13
CA LYS A 221 8.60 -10.89 -27.62
C LYS A 221 7.61 -11.35 -26.53
N LYS A 222 7.14 -10.42 -25.71
CA LYS A 222 6.27 -10.66 -24.54
C LYS A 222 5.06 -9.75 -24.58
N ASN A 223 3.88 -10.33 -24.39
CA ASN A 223 2.65 -9.55 -24.26
C ASN A 223 2.50 -8.99 -22.86
N PHE A 224 2.32 -7.68 -22.77
CA PHE A 224 2.06 -6.98 -21.52
C PHE A 224 0.57 -6.80 -21.29
N PRO A 225 0.09 -6.89 -20.03
CA PRO A 225 -1.31 -6.66 -19.71
C PRO A 225 -1.59 -5.14 -19.69
N ILE A 226 -1.63 -4.50 -20.86
CA ILE A 226 -1.92 -3.06 -21.00
C ILE A 226 -3.43 -2.82 -20.87
N THR A 227 -3.94 -3.05 -19.66
CA THR A 227 -5.34 -2.82 -19.27
C THR A 227 -5.39 -2.00 -17.99
N ALA A 228 -6.55 -1.39 -17.70
CA ALA A 228 -6.77 -0.59 -16.49
C ALA A 228 -6.37 -1.34 -15.20
N ARG A 229 -6.56 -2.66 -15.18
CA ARG A 229 -6.14 -3.53 -14.08
C ARG A 229 -4.66 -3.89 -14.17
N GLY A 230 -4.18 -4.28 -15.34
CA GLY A 230 -2.80 -4.74 -15.52
C GLY A 230 -1.75 -3.71 -15.13
N ILE A 231 -1.96 -2.44 -15.49
CA ILE A 231 -1.05 -1.33 -15.11
C ILE A 231 -1.06 -1.06 -13.60
N ARG A 232 -2.14 -1.41 -12.88
CA ARG A 232 -2.27 -1.19 -11.43
C ARG A 232 -1.78 -2.37 -10.59
N PHE A 233 -1.77 -3.59 -11.12
CA PHE A 233 -1.44 -4.81 -10.35
C PHE A 233 -0.19 -5.53 -10.83
N LEU A 234 0.36 -5.17 -12.01
CA LEU A 234 1.56 -5.76 -12.60
C LEU A 234 1.54 -7.30 -12.53
N ALA A 235 0.39 -7.89 -12.82
CA ALA A 235 0.19 -9.33 -12.81
C ALA A 235 0.71 -9.90 -14.12
N ILE A 236 2.04 -10.09 -14.18
CA ILE A 236 2.74 -10.66 -15.33
C ILE A 236 3.68 -11.76 -14.86
N ASP A 237 3.74 -12.83 -15.64
CA ASP A 237 4.60 -13.97 -15.34
C ASP A 237 6.05 -13.66 -15.71
N ASN A 238 6.93 -13.73 -14.70
CA ASN A 238 8.37 -13.59 -14.83
C ASN A 238 9.00 -14.90 -15.31
N VAL A 239 8.70 -15.27 -16.56
CA VAL A 239 9.19 -16.47 -17.24
C VAL A 239 10.73 -16.42 -17.33
N ASN A 240 11.39 -17.54 -17.03
CA ASN A 240 12.86 -17.67 -17.02
C ASN A 240 13.56 -16.67 -16.09
N GLY A 241 12.89 -16.24 -15.02
CA GLY A 241 13.46 -15.29 -14.05
C GLY A 241 13.51 -13.83 -14.53
N VAL A 242 13.10 -13.54 -15.77
CA VAL A 242 13.09 -12.18 -16.34
C VAL A 242 12.06 -11.33 -15.58
N PRO A 243 12.45 -10.19 -14.99
CA PRO A 243 11.54 -9.36 -14.19
C PRO A 243 10.67 -8.44 -15.08
N TYR A 244 9.72 -9.02 -15.83
CA TYR A 244 8.82 -8.27 -16.70
C TYR A 244 7.93 -7.27 -15.94
N ASP A 245 7.55 -7.59 -14.69
CA ASP A 245 6.81 -6.67 -13.83
C ASP A 245 7.61 -5.40 -13.50
N MET A 246 8.93 -5.54 -13.31
CA MET A 246 9.84 -4.40 -13.16
C MET A 246 9.96 -3.60 -14.45
N ILE A 247 10.11 -4.26 -15.60
CA ILE A 247 10.21 -3.56 -16.91
C ILE A 247 8.93 -2.76 -17.18
N LEU A 248 7.75 -3.36 -16.96
CA LEU A 248 6.46 -2.70 -17.10
C LEU A 248 6.35 -1.48 -16.17
N LEU A 249 6.80 -1.60 -14.92
CA LEU A 249 6.86 -0.48 -13.98
C LEU A 249 7.73 0.68 -14.50
N LEU A 250 8.90 0.39 -15.07
CA LEU A 250 9.79 1.42 -15.61
C LEU A 250 9.18 2.11 -16.82
N GLY A 251 8.50 1.37 -17.70
CA GLY A 251 7.76 1.95 -18.83
C GLY A 251 6.68 2.92 -18.35
N LEU A 252 5.87 2.51 -17.37
CA LEU A 252 4.83 3.35 -16.77
C LEU A 252 5.43 4.61 -16.14
N HIS A 253 6.51 4.47 -15.38
CA HIS A 253 7.18 5.61 -14.76
C HIS A 253 7.76 6.57 -15.78
N SER A 254 8.27 6.06 -16.91
CA SER A 254 8.86 6.88 -17.97
C SER A 254 7.81 7.69 -18.73
N LEU A 255 6.67 7.07 -19.05
CA LEU A 255 5.49 7.79 -19.58
C LEU A 255 5.05 8.90 -18.63
N TRP A 256 4.99 8.60 -17.34
CA TRP A 256 4.62 9.59 -16.33
C TRP A 256 5.61 10.75 -16.25
N LYS A 257 6.91 10.48 -16.29
CA LYS A 257 7.94 11.53 -16.28
C LYS A 257 7.81 12.48 -17.45
N THR A 258 7.64 11.95 -18.67
CA THR A 258 7.41 12.79 -19.86
C THR A 258 6.15 13.63 -19.71
N ARG A 259 5.03 13.01 -19.27
CA ARG A 259 3.75 13.72 -19.08
C ARG A 259 3.83 14.85 -18.07
N VAL A 260 4.42 14.59 -16.90
CA VAL A 260 4.62 15.61 -15.87
C VAL A 260 5.50 16.75 -16.39
N GLY A 261 6.58 16.43 -17.11
CA GLY A 261 7.45 17.45 -17.68
C GLY A 261 6.74 18.32 -18.71
N VAL A 262 5.92 17.74 -19.59
CA VAL A 262 5.09 18.50 -20.55
C VAL A 262 4.10 19.40 -19.79
N ASN A 263 3.41 18.86 -18.79
CA ASN A 263 2.40 19.60 -18.02
C ASN A 263 3.00 20.74 -17.19
N HIS A 264 4.25 20.60 -16.73
CA HIS A 264 4.98 21.64 -16.01
C HIS A 264 5.76 22.61 -16.92
N ALA A 265 5.69 22.43 -18.25
CA ALA A 265 6.47 23.19 -19.21
C ALA A 265 7.98 23.17 -18.88
N ASP A 266 8.49 22.01 -18.45
CA ASP A 266 9.91 21.85 -18.16
C ASP A 266 10.74 22.11 -19.43
N LYS A 267 11.88 22.80 -19.30
CA LYS A 267 12.74 23.13 -20.47
C LYS A 267 13.43 21.91 -21.07
N THR A 268 13.55 20.83 -20.31
CA THR A 268 14.34 19.63 -20.65
C THR A 268 13.47 18.37 -20.64
N VAL A 269 12.26 18.46 -21.20
CA VAL A 269 11.40 17.29 -21.35
C VAL A 269 12.01 16.35 -22.38
N ARG A 270 12.15 15.09 -21.98
CA ARG A 270 12.61 14.01 -22.85
C ARG A 270 11.46 13.08 -23.22
N PRO A 271 11.49 12.44 -24.41
CA PRO A 271 10.59 11.35 -24.76
C PRO A 271 10.61 10.23 -23.71
N ALA A 272 9.49 9.51 -23.58
CA ALA A 272 9.37 8.43 -22.61
C ALA A 272 10.44 7.35 -22.80
N ARG A 273 10.83 7.10 -24.06
CA ARG A 273 11.92 6.18 -24.41
C ARG A 273 13.24 6.54 -23.71
N GLU A 274 13.65 7.81 -23.70
CA GLU A 274 14.93 8.20 -23.10
C GLU A 274 14.92 8.03 -21.58
N TYR A 275 13.83 8.40 -20.91
CA TYR A 275 13.67 8.14 -19.48
C TYR A 275 13.67 6.65 -19.14
N PHE A 276 13.11 5.83 -20.04
CA PHE A 276 13.13 4.39 -19.90
C PHE A 276 14.54 3.83 -20.04
N ILE A 277 15.27 4.20 -21.10
CA ILE A 277 16.67 3.79 -21.32
C ILE A 277 17.54 4.20 -20.14
N GLU A 278 17.44 5.43 -19.65
CA GLU A 278 18.19 5.89 -18.47
C GLU A 278 17.91 5.02 -17.24
N SER A 279 16.64 4.65 -17.03
CA SER A 279 16.24 3.83 -15.89
C SER A 279 16.72 2.39 -16.02
N VAL A 280 16.65 1.81 -17.21
CA VAL A 280 17.15 0.46 -17.50
C VAL A 280 18.66 0.41 -17.38
N ALA A 281 19.39 1.39 -17.93
CA ALA A 281 20.84 1.48 -17.81
C ALA A 281 21.27 1.49 -16.34
N GLY A 282 20.62 2.30 -15.50
CA GLY A 282 20.91 2.32 -14.06
C GLY A 282 20.70 0.96 -13.38
N ILE A 283 19.67 0.21 -13.75
CA ILE A 283 19.40 -1.12 -13.18
C ILE A 283 20.40 -2.16 -13.71
N ARG A 284 20.73 -2.08 -14.99
CA ARG A 284 21.73 -2.93 -15.62
C ARG A 284 23.07 -2.83 -14.89
N GLU A 285 23.54 -1.62 -14.59
CA GLU A 285 24.79 -1.43 -13.85
C GLU A 285 24.70 -2.02 -12.42
N VAL A 286 23.54 -1.93 -11.75
CA VAL A 286 23.32 -2.56 -10.45
C VAL A 286 23.42 -4.09 -10.51
N PHE A 287 22.92 -4.72 -11.58
CA PHE A 287 23.03 -6.18 -11.74
C PHE A 287 24.42 -6.62 -12.24
N ARG A 288 25.09 -5.83 -13.07
CA ARG A 288 26.48 -6.08 -13.49
C ARG A 288 27.46 -6.10 -12.32
N ALA A 289 27.21 -5.25 -11.31
CA ALA A 289 28.04 -5.18 -10.12
C ALA A 289 27.84 -6.34 -9.13
N GLN A 290 26.87 -7.25 -9.37
CA GLN A 290 26.65 -8.41 -8.49
C GLN A 290 27.66 -9.53 -8.79
N PRO A 291 28.10 -10.31 -7.77
CA PRO A 291 29.02 -11.42 -7.97
C PRO A 291 28.50 -12.49 -8.93
N GLU A 292 27.19 -12.76 -8.88
CA GLU A 292 26.48 -13.68 -9.78
C GLU A 292 25.54 -12.86 -10.65
N GLN A 293 25.85 -12.76 -11.95
CA GLN A 293 25.02 -12.02 -12.89
C GLN A 293 23.82 -12.87 -13.33
N PRO A 294 22.62 -12.29 -13.43
CA PRO A 294 21.47 -13.04 -13.91
C PRO A 294 21.59 -13.41 -15.40
N ASP A 295 21.16 -14.61 -15.78
CA ASP A 295 21.18 -15.09 -17.17
C ASP A 295 20.38 -14.19 -18.13
N TRP A 296 19.40 -13.47 -17.60
CA TRP A 296 18.56 -12.55 -18.37
C TRP A 296 19.13 -11.13 -18.50
N LEU A 297 20.33 -10.86 -17.95
CA LEU A 297 20.99 -9.55 -18.06
C LEU A 297 21.13 -9.03 -19.51
N PRO A 298 21.40 -9.86 -20.54
CA PRO A 298 21.45 -9.40 -21.94
C PRO A 298 20.15 -8.73 -22.42
N ILE A 299 19.00 -9.08 -21.83
CA ILE A 299 17.72 -8.41 -22.15
C ILE A 299 17.79 -6.93 -21.78
N LEU A 300 18.47 -6.56 -20.69
CA LEU A 300 18.66 -5.15 -20.32
C LEU A 300 19.58 -4.44 -21.31
N ASP A 301 20.53 -5.14 -21.93
CA ASP A 301 21.39 -4.56 -22.97
C ASP A 301 20.59 -4.23 -24.24
N ASP A 302 19.72 -5.14 -24.68
CA ASP A 302 18.81 -4.89 -25.79
C ASP A 302 17.89 -3.69 -25.51
N LEU A 303 17.41 -3.56 -24.27
CA LEU A 303 16.53 -2.46 -23.86
C LEU A 303 17.25 -1.11 -23.76
N VAL A 304 18.55 -1.08 -23.48
CA VAL A 304 19.33 0.18 -23.51
C VAL A 304 19.55 0.64 -24.96
N CYS A 305 19.58 -0.30 -25.90
CA CYS A 305 19.77 -0.06 -27.33
C CYS A 305 18.44 0.11 -28.11
N LEU A 306 17.32 0.34 -27.42
CA LEU A 306 16.02 0.62 -28.04
C LEU A 306 16.18 1.69 -29.13
N LYS A 307 15.73 1.45 -30.36
CA LYS A 307 15.93 2.40 -31.48
C LYS A 307 15.09 3.68 -31.31
N GLU A 308 15.60 4.78 -31.85
CA GLU A 308 14.82 6.03 -32.03
C GLU A 308 13.77 5.86 -33.13
N PHE A 309 12.75 6.70 -33.05
CA PHE A 309 11.63 6.76 -33.98
C PHE A 309 11.83 7.92 -34.94
#